data_AF-A0A8X7TS78-F1
#
_entry.id   AF-A0A8X7TS78-F1
#
_cell.length_a   1.000
_cell.length_b   1.000
_cell.length_c   1.000
_cell.angle_alpha   90.00
_cell.angle_beta   90.00
_cell.angle_gamma   90.00
#
_symmetry.space_group_name_H-M   'P 1'
#
loop_
_entity.id
_entity.type
_entity.pdbx_description
1 polymer ?
#
loop_
_entity_poly.entity_id
_entity_poly.type
_entity_poly.pdbx_seq_one_letter_code
_entity_poly.pdbx_strand_id
1 'polypeptide(L)'
;MPPVKDLIFKDPYVDAARTKVLSDGSMNYVVDMYDTALKETISKLKQADKLVRAKDTALNRKTSEFKAMIDKAAVEQSQLLEEKKAQKEKFVDKFGDLKGKHLKEINRLRDSRSYEVTHERVRVQMAMIVKFNKRFTEIRNLETRRSDFEMARSLQSQAFGTEPTGRDLEGLPVQEQGNVSEVEGTEDTSGPTTAPAVPNSASAPVNLTVREESSAPTLGVSDEDPTLPLGEDGAGLDPEDLVEPSVSSAEEDGGDKSNEQAPASKPQGAEEDLGESSAQEQGNVDEVENPTDSTADGTGGISDPLGAQVIRENLDRAED
;
A
#
# COMPACT_ATOMS: atom_id res chain seq x y z
N MET A 1 58.33 50.21 41.08
CA MET A 1 57.08 50.87 41.53
C MET A 1 56.31 51.36 40.31
N PRO A 2 54.96 51.30 40.32
CA PRO A 2 54.14 51.81 39.22
C PRO A 2 54.37 53.33 39.04
N PRO A 3 54.26 53.85 37.80
CA PRO A 3 54.33 55.29 37.55
C PRO A 3 53.21 56.03 38.29
N VAL A 4 53.51 57.23 38.82
CA VAL A 4 52.54 58.05 39.59
C VAL A 4 51.24 58.32 38.82
N LYS A 5 51.31 58.40 37.49
CA LYS A 5 50.16 58.59 36.61
C LYS A 5 49.14 57.44 36.61
N ASP A 6 49.56 56.23 36.98
CA ASP A 6 48.73 55.02 36.93
C ASP A 6 48.17 54.65 38.32
N LEU A 7 48.39 55.50 39.34
CA LEU A 7 47.81 55.33 40.67
C LEU A 7 46.32 55.67 40.67
N ILE A 8 45.51 54.74 41.18
CA ILE A 8 44.06 54.95 41.42
C ILE A 8 43.79 56.20 42.28
N PHE A 9 44.65 56.48 43.27
CA PHE A 9 44.59 57.68 44.12
C PHE A 9 45.78 58.61 43.86
N LYS A 10 45.98 58.95 42.58
CA LYS A 10 47.07 59.84 42.13
C LYS A 10 47.09 61.19 42.84
N ASP A 11 45.96 61.89 42.90
CA ASP A 11 45.92 63.26 43.44
C ASP A 11 46.20 63.28 44.96
N PRO A 12 45.57 62.41 45.78
CA PRO A 12 45.93 62.27 47.19
C PRO A 12 47.41 61.91 47.42
N TYR A 13 48.00 61.08 46.56
CA TYR A 13 49.41 60.71 46.63
C TYR A 13 50.35 61.90 46.34
N VAL A 14 50.04 62.68 45.30
CA VAL A 14 50.82 63.88 44.93
C VAL A 14 50.70 64.95 46.02
N ASP A 15 49.53 65.13 46.62
CA ASP A 15 49.30 66.07 47.72
C ASP A 15 50.09 65.67 48.98
N ALA A 16 50.02 64.40 49.38
CA ALA A 16 50.78 63.87 50.51
C ALA A 16 52.31 63.97 50.30
N ALA A 17 52.78 63.80 49.06
CA ALA A 17 54.20 63.92 48.72
C ALA A 17 54.70 65.38 48.73
N ARG A 18 53.82 66.36 48.50
CA ARG A 18 54.14 67.80 48.51
C ARG A 18 54.15 68.40 49.91
N THR A 19 53.37 67.85 50.85
CA THR A 19 53.34 68.29 52.26
C THR A 19 54.63 67.91 53.01
N LYS A 20 55.72 68.66 52.80
CA LYS A 20 57.07 68.38 53.33
C LYS A 20 57.32 68.69 54.83
N VAL A 21 56.37 69.31 55.55
CA VAL A 21 56.64 69.89 56.88
C VAL A 21 55.96 69.15 58.03
N LEU A 22 54.89 68.38 57.82
CA LEU A 22 54.21 67.67 58.92
C LEU A 22 53.61 66.32 58.50
N SER A 23 54.15 65.28 59.12
CA SER A 23 53.54 63.99 59.45
C SER A 23 53.48 62.89 58.38
N ASP A 24 54.07 61.75 58.75
CA ASP A 24 53.83 60.38 58.27
C ASP A 24 52.31 60.05 58.14
N GLY A 25 51.45 60.80 58.84
CA GLY A 25 50.00 60.70 58.77
C GLY A 25 49.40 60.94 57.38
N SER A 26 49.95 61.87 56.57
CA SER A 26 49.42 62.13 55.22
C SER A 26 49.66 60.96 54.26
N MET A 27 50.77 60.23 54.40
CA MET A 27 51.03 59.03 53.59
C MET A 27 50.21 57.84 54.08
N ASN A 28 50.04 57.69 55.40
CA ASN A 28 49.14 56.68 55.98
C ASN A 28 47.69 56.86 55.49
N TYR A 29 47.20 58.09 55.31
CA TYR A 29 45.88 58.34 54.73
C TYR A 29 45.72 57.77 53.32
N VAL A 30 46.73 57.93 52.46
CA VAL A 30 46.71 57.36 51.10
C VAL A 30 46.74 55.83 51.15
N VAL A 31 47.51 55.24 52.07
CA VAL A 31 47.54 53.79 52.29
C VAL A 31 46.17 53.27 52.73
N ASP A 32 45.49 53.94 53.66
CA ASP A 32 44.14 53.57 54.13
C ASP A 32 43.10 53.66 53.01
N MET A 33 43.22 54.63 52.09
CA MET A 33 42.36 54.72 50.90
C MET A 33 42.54 53.51 49.98
N TYR A 34 43.78 53.07 49.76
CA TYR A 34 44.08 51.85 49.00
C TYR A 34 43.57 50.59 49.70
N ASP A 35 43.79 50.46 51.00
CA ASP A 35 43.33 49.30 51.76
C ASP A 35 41.80 49.22 51.76
N THR A 36 41.11 50.35 51.88
CA THR A 36 39.65 50.43 51.80
C THR A 36 39.14 50.01 50.41
N ALA A 37 39.73 50.55 49.34
CA ALA A 37 39.37 50.18 47.98
C ALA A 37 39.68 48.71 47.66
N LEU A 38 40.80 48.18 48.18
CA LEU A 38 41.16 46.78 48.04
C LEU A 38 40.16 45.87 48.77
N LYS A 39 39.80 46.20 50.01
CA LYS A 39 38.76 45.46 50.77
C LYS A 39 37.41 45.49 50.07
N GLU A 40 37.03 46.63 49.50
CA GLU A 40 35.78 46.77 48.75
C GLU A 40 35.79 45.91 47.48
N THR A 41 36.86 45.97 46.68
CA THR A 41 36.98 45.18 45.44
C THR A 41 37.03 43.67 45.71
N ILE A 42 37.75 43.22 46.75
CA ILE A 42 37.74 41.82 47.19
C ILE A 42 36.32 41.40 47.60
N SER A 43 35.57 42.27 48.26
CA SER A 43 34.19 41.99 48.66
C SER A 43 33.24 41.88 47.46
N LYS A 44 33.35 42.80 46.49
CA LYS A 44 32.59 42.74 45.23
C LYS A 44 32.93 41.49 44.42
N LEU A 45 34.21 41.14 44.30
CA LEU A 45 34.66 39.93 43.62
C LEU A 45 34.07 38.68 44.27
N LYS A 46 34.13 38.58 45.60
CA LYS A 46 33.52 37.46 46.34
C LYS A 46 32.01 37.35 46.12
N GLN A 47 31.30 38.47 45.98
CA GLN A 47 29.87 38.48 45.67
C GLN A 47 29.60 38.03 44.22
N ALA A 48 30.38 38.55 43.25
CA ALA A 48 30.28 38.14 41.86
C ALA A 48 30.56 36.65 41.67
N ASP A 49 31.60 36.10 42.31
CA ASP A 49 31.93 34.67 42.26
C ASP A 49 30.84 33.78 42.85
N LYS A 50 30.13 34.25 43.89
CA LYS A 50 28.97 33.54 44.43
C LYS A 50 27.82 33.55 43.44
N LEU A 51 27.57 34.68 42.78
CA LEU A 51 26.50 34.82 41.80
C LEU A 51 26.76 33.97 40.55
N VAL A 52 27.99 33.96 40.04
CA VAL A 52 28.40 33.12 38.90
C VAL A 52 28.17 31.65 39.23
N ARG A 53 28.67 31.17 40.38
CA ARG A 53 28.44 29.78 40.81
C ARG A 53 26.96 29.43 40.95
N ALA A 54 26.14 30.34 41.46
CA ALA A 54 24.70 30.14 41.57
C ALA A 54 24.04 30.02 40.18
N LYS A 55 24.44 30.88 39.22
CA LYS A 55 23.95 30.83 37.84
C LYS A 55 24.37 29.56 37.12
N ASP A 56 25.63 29.14 37.25
CA ASP A 56 26.13 27.91 36.61
C ASP A 56 25.39 26.68 37.14
N THR A 57 25.14 26.62 38.45
CA THR A 57 24.38 25.52 39.05
C THR A 57 22.94 25.49 38.53
N ALA A 58 22.28 26.64 38.43
CA ALA A 58 20.93 26.74 37.90
C ALA A 58 20.86 26.37 36.41
N LEU A 59 21.83 26.81 35.62
CA LEU A 59 21.94 26.48 34.20
C LEU A 59 22.15 24.99 34.02
N ASN A 60 23.12 24.39 34.71
CA ASN A 60 23.38 22.95 34.63
C ASN A 60 22.15 22.11 34.98
N ARG A 61 21.40 22.52 36.01
CA ARG A 61 20.13 21.88 36.35
C ARG A 61 19.14 21.95 35.18
N LYS A 62 18.94 23.13 34.60
CA LYS A 62 18.01 23.31 33.47
C LYS A 62 18.44 22.55 32.22
N THR A 63 19.75 22.51 31.93
CA THR A 63 20.30 21.71 30.84
C THR A 63 20.03 20.21 31.06
N SER A 64 20.19 19.71 32.29
CA SER A 64 19.91 18.31 32.59
C SER A 64 18.41 17.97 32.52
N GLU A 65 17.52 18.87 32.98
CA GLU A 65 16.07 18.72 32.86
C GLU A 65 15.65 18.71 31.38
N PHE A 66 16.18 19.62 30.57
CA PHE A 66 15.90 19.69 29.14
C PHE A 66 16.40 18.45 28.40
N LYS A 67 17.61 17.98 28.71
CA LYS A 67 18.14 16.74 28.15
C LYS A 67 17.25 15.54 28.48
N ALA A 68 16.82 15.40 29.73
CA ALA A 68 15.93 14.32 30.13
C ALA A 68 14.57 14.38 29.40
N MET A 69 14.04 15.57 29.14
CA MET A 69 12.82 15.74 28.35
C MET A 69 13.00 15.33 26.89
N ILE A 70 14.13 15.68 26.27
CA ILE A 70 14.46 15.25 24.90
C ILE A 70 14.56 13.73 24.83
N ASP A 71 15.32 13.12 25.75
CA ASP A 71 15.52 11.66 25.76
C ASP A 71 14.19 10.92 25.95
N LYS A 72 13.33 11.42 26.85
CA LYS A 72 11.98 10.88 27.05
C LYS A 72 11.13 11.00 25.78
N ALA A 73 11.12 12.16 25.14
CA ALA A 73 10.35 12.38 23.91
C ALA A 73 10.84 11.48 22.76
N ALA A 74 12.15 11.23 22.66
CA ALA A 74 12.71 10.34 21.66
C ALA A 74 12.26 8.87 21.85
N VAL A 75 12.16 8.42 23.10
CA VAL A 75 11.63 7.08 23.43
C VAL A 75 10.16 6.97 23.08
N GLU A 76 9.33 7.95 23.48
CA GLU A 76 7.89 7.95 23.18
C GLU A 76 7.61 7.96 21.66
N GLN A 77 8.38 8.74 20.89
CA GLN A 77 8.28 8.76 19.43
C GLN A 77 8.64 7.41 18.81
N SER A 78 9.69 6.76 19.32
CA SER A 78 10.11 5.44 18.82
C SER A 78 9.03 4.39 19.09
N GLN A 79 8.45 4.40 20.29
CA GLN A 79 7.36 3.49 20.66
C GLN A 79 6.12 3.70 19.79
N LEU A 80 5.70 4.95 19.58
CA LEU A 80 4.54 5.26 18.71
C LEU A 80 4.77 4.81 17.26
N LEU A 81 6.00 4.94 16.76
CA LEU A 81 6.35 4.49 15.42
C LEU A 81 6.25 2.97 15.30
N GLU A 82 6.75 2.24 16.30
CA GLU A 82 6.66 0.78 16.35
C GLU A 82 5.21 0.29 16.47
N GLU A 83 4.40 0.91 17.34
CA GLU A 83 2.97 0.61 17.46
C GLU A 83 2.21 0.86 16.15
N LYS A 84 2.47 2.00 15.49
CA LYS A 84 1.88 2.31 14.19
C LYS A 84 2.29 1.31 13.12
N LYS A 85 3.56 0.88 13.12
CA LYS A 85 4.07 -0.15 12.20
C LYS A 85 3.36 -1.48 12.43
N ALA A 86 3.24 -1.92 13.69
CA ALA A 86 2.55 -3.15 14.06
C ALA A 86 1.05 -3.10 13.72
N GLN A 87 0.39 -1.96 13.89
CA GLN A 87 -1.01 -1.80 13.47
C GLN A 87 -1.17 -1.89 11.95
N LYS A 88 -0.27 -1.27 11.19
CA LYS A 88 -0.28 -1.33 9.73
C LYS A 88 -0.07 -2.75 9.23
N GLU A 89 0.86 -3.50 9.82
CA GLU A 89 1.10 -4.91 9.49
C GLU A 89 -0.15 -5.77 9.75
N LYS A 90 -0.75 -5.65 10.95
CA LYS A 90 -2.02 -6.33 11.28
C LYS A 90 -3.15 -5.97 10.32
N PHE A 91 -3.20 -4.74 9.83
CA PHE A 91 -4.20 -4.32 8.85
C PHE A 91 -3.96 -4.95 7.48
N VAL A 92 -2.70 -4.93 7.00
CA VAL A 92 -2.33 -5.53 5.72
C VAL A 92 -2.62 -7.02 5.71
N ASP A 93 -2.29 -7.74 6.77
CA ASP A 93 -2.55 -9.18 6.88
C ASP A 93 -4.05 -9.50 6.84
N LYS A 94 -4.84 -8.83 7.69
CA LYS A 94 -6.30 -9.03 7.72
C LYS A 94 -6.95 -8.68 6.38
N PHE A 95 -6.48 -7.61 5.73
CA PHE A 95 -6.98 -7.20 4.43
C PHE A 95 -6.60 -8.20 3.34
N GLY A 96 -5.37 -8.72 3.38
CA GLY A 96 -4.89 -9.79 2.49
C GLY A 96 -5.72 -11.06 2.63
N ASP A 97 -5.96 -11.51 3.86
CA ASP A 97 -6.80 -12.66 4.17
C ASP A 97 -8.24 -12.49 3.67
N LEU A 98 -8.83 -11.32 3.90
CA LEU A 98 -10.18 -11.03 3.47
C LEU A 98 -10.28 -11.02 1.94
N LYS A 99 -9.31 -10.40 1.26
CA LYS A 99 -9.22 -10.39 -0.20
C LYS A 99 -9.03 -11.80 -0.76
N GLY A 100 -8.20 -12.62 -0.12
CA GLY A 100 -7.98 -14.02 -0.48
C GLY A 100 -9.25 -14.86 -0.37
N LYS A 101 -9.99 -14.72 0.74
CA LYS A 101 -11.29 -15.38 0.96
C LYS A 101 -12.31 -14.95 -0.09
N HIS A 102 -12.42 -13.66 -0.35
CA HIS A 102 -13.34 -13.12 -1.34
C HIS A 102 -13.04 -13.62 -2.77
N LEU A 103 -11.75 -13.64 -3.16
CA LEU A 103 -11.34 -14.14 -4.47
C LEU A 103 -11.62 -15.64 -4.61
N LYS A 104 -11.34 -16.43 -3.57
CA LYS A 104 -11.65 -17.86 -3.53
C LYS A 104 -13.14 -18.10 -3.73
N GLU A 105 -13.99 -17.32 -3.08
CA GLU A 105 -15.44 -17.44 -3.20
C GLU A 105 -15.94 -17.06 -4.60
N ILE A 106 -15.43 -15.97 -5.18
CA ILE A 106 -15.75 -15.59 -6.57
C ILE A 106 -15.40 -16.72 -7.54
N ASN A 107 -14.23 -17.34 -7.38
CA ASN A 107 -13.82 -18.44 -8.24
C ASN A 107 -14.70 -19.67 -8.04
N ARG A 108 -15.04 -20.02 -6.79
CA ARG A 108 -15.98 -21.11 -6.49
C ARG A 108 -17.33 -20.92 -7.20
N LEU A 109 -17.90 -19.71 -7.14
CA LEU A 109 -19.16 -19.39 -7.80
C LEU A 109 -19.05 -19.43 -9.32
N ARG A 110 -17.95 -18.94 -9.88
CA ARG A 110 -17.67 -19.00 -11.31
C ARG A 110 -17.61 -20.46 -11.79
N ASP A 111 -16.87 -21.30 -11.09
CA ASP A 111 -16.68 -22.70 -11.45
C ASP A 111 -18.00 -23.49 -11.30
N SER A 112 -18.77 -23.25 -10.23
CA SER A 112 -20.11 -23.82 -10.05
C SER A 112 -21.03 -23.47 -11.21
N ARG A 113 -21.10 -22.17 -11.57
CA ARG A 113 -21.94 -21.71 -12.68
C ARG A 113 -21.49 -22.30 -14.01
N SER A 114 -20.18 -22.35 -14.26
CA SER A 114 -19.61 -22.93 -15.47
C SER A 114 -19.97 -24.41 -15.60
N TYR A 115 -19.88 -25.16 -14.49
CA TYR A 115 -20.25 -26.56 -14.42
C TYR A 115 -21.73 -26.79 -14.75
N GLU A 116 -22.64 -26.05 -14.11
CA GLU A 116 -24.08 -26.15 -14.37
C GLU A 116 -24.43 -25.90 -15.84
N VAL A 117 -23.89 -24.82 -16.42
CA VAL A 117 -24.13 -24.46 -17.82
C VAL A 117 -23.59 -25.54 -18.76
N THR A 118 -22.41 -26.08 -18.48
CA THR A 118 -21.81 -27.14 -19.29
C THR A 118 -22.62 -28.44 -19.20
N HIS A 119 -23.02 -28.82 -17.99
CA HIS A 119 -23.84 -30.00 -17.75
C HIS A 119 -25.20 -29.91 -18.45
N GLU A 120 -25.85 -28.75 -18.41
CA GLU A 120 -27.09 -28.46 -19.13
C GLU A 120 -26.92 -28.62 -20.64
N ARG A 121 -25.86 -28.01 -21.21
CA ARG A 121 -25.55 -28.11 -22.63
C ARG A 121 -25.38 -29.57 -23.07
N VAL A 122 -24.63 -30.35 -22.30
CA VAL A 122 -24.41 -31.78 -22.58
C VAL A 122 -25.72 -32.55 -22.52
N ARG A 123 -26.56 -32.31 -21.51
CA ARG A 123 -27.86 -33.00 -21.38
C ARG A 123 -28.77 -32.70 -22.57
N VAL A 124 -28.85 -31.44 -22.99
CA VAL A 124 -29.64 -31.01 -24.15
C VAL A 124 -29.12 -31.64 -25.44
N GLN A 125 -27.81 -31.64 -25.66
CA GLN A 125 -27.20 -32.29 -26.82
C GLN A 125 -27.49 -33.80 -26.84
N MET A 126 -27.39 -34.47 -25.70
CA MET A 126 -27.70 -35.89 -25.58
C MET A 126 -29.17 -36.18 -25.92
N ALA A 127 -30.10 -35.39 -25.37
CA ALA A 127 -31.52 -35.52 -25.68
C ALA A 127 -31.81 -35.29 -27.17
N MET A 128 -31.10 -34.35 -27.79
CA MET A 128 -31.20 -34.07 -29.22
C MET A 128 -30.70 -35.25 -30.07
N ILE A 129 -29.53 -35.81 -29.74
CA ILE A 129 -28.97 -37.00 -30.41
C ILE A 129 -29.94 -38.19 -30.31
N VAL A 130 -30.51 -38.44 -29.12
CA VAL A 130 -31.49 -39.52 -28.93
C VAL A 130 -32.73 -39.31 -29.82
N LYS A 131 -33.26 -38.08 -29.86
CA LYS A 131 -34.43 -37.75 -30.70
C LYS A 131 -34.12 -37.92 -32.19
N PHE A 132 -32.92 -37.54 -32.63
CA PHE A 132 -32.50 -37.67 -34.02
C PHE A 132 -32.32 -39.14 -34.43
N ASN A 133 -31.67 -39.93 -33.59
CA ASN A 133 -31.50 -41.38 -33.81
C ASN A 133 -32.85 -42.12 -33.89
N LYS A 134 -33.83 -41.70 -33.08
CA LYS A 134 -35.21 -42.22 -33.17
C LYS A 134 -35.83 -41.92 -34.54
N ARG A 135 -35.78 -40.67 -35.00
CA ARG A 135 -36.31 -40.28 -36.31
C ARG A 135 -35.62 -41.01 -37.47
N PHE A 136 -34.31 -41.21 -37.42
CA PHE A 136 -33.62 -42.00 -38.44
C PHE A 136 -34.07 -43.46 -38.47
N THR A 137 -34.36 -44.04 -37.31
CA THR A 137 -34.87 -45.42 -37.25
C THR A 137 -36.29 -45.51 -37.83
N GLU A 138 -37.15 -44.52 -37.54
CA GLU A 138 -38.47 -44.41 -38.15
C GLU A 138 -38.38 -44.26 -39.68
N ILE A 139 -37.49 -43.41 -40.19
CA ILE A 139 -37.24 -43.24 -41.64
C ILE A 139 -36.77 -44.54 -42.27
N ARG A 140 -35.78 -45.23 -41.67
CA ARG A 140 -35.30 -46.52 -42.18
C ARG A 140 -36.42 -47.56 -42.26
N ASN A 141 -37.29 -47.63 -41.25
CA ASN A 141 -38.43 -48.55 -41.26
C ASN A 141 -39.46 -48.21 -42.36
N LEU A 142 -39.73 -46.92 -42.59
CA LEU A 142 -40.61 -46.47 -43.67
C LEU A 142 -40.02 -46.82 -45.04
N GLU A 143 -38.72 -46.67 -45.22
CA GLU A 143 -38.04 -47.01 -46.47
C GLU A 143 -38.10 -48.52 -46.76
N THR A 144 -37.92 -49.37 -45.74
CA THR A 144 -38.11 -50.83 -45.89
C THR A 144 -39.52 -51.16 -46.37
N ARG A 145 -40.54 -50.58 -45.74
CA ARG A 145 -41.95 -50.79 -46.15
C ARG A 145 -42.21 -50.28 -47.56
N ARG A 146 -41.62 -49.14 -47.93
CA ARG A 146 -41.73 -48.58 -49.28
C ARG A 146 -41.13 -49.53 -50.33
N SER A 147 -39.96 -50.11 -50.06
CA SER A 147 -39.33 -51.11 -50.93
C SER A 147 -40.25 -52.31 -51.19
N ASP A 148 -40.93 -52.81 -50.16
CA ASP A 148 -41.89 -53.91 -50.32
C ASP A 148 -43.07 -53.50 -51.22
N PHE A 149 -43.59 -52.28 -51.07
CA PHE A 149 -44.64 -51.74 -51.94
C PHE A 149 -44.17 -51.56 -53.39
N GLU A 150 -42.94 -51.09 -53.61
CA GLU A 150 -42.36 -50.95 -54.94
C GLU A 150 -42.17 -52.32 -55.61
N MET A 151 -41.73 -53.34 -54.86
CA MET A 151 -41.65 -54.72 -55.33
C MET A 151 -43.04 -55.27 -55.71
N ALA A 152 -44.04 -55.09 -54.85
CA ALA A 152 -45.42 -55.50 -55.14
C ALA A 152 -45.99 -54.80 -56.37
N ARG A 153 -45.74 -53.50 -56.52
CA ARG A 153 -46.13 -52.71 -57.70
C ARG A 153 -45.46 -53.20 -58.98
N SER A 154 -44.19 -53.58 -58.89
CA SER A 154 -43.44 -54.19 -60.00
C SER A 154 -44.05 -55.52 -60.43
N LEU A 155 -44.31 -56.43 -59.49
CA LEU A 155 -44.97 -57.71 -59.75
C LEU A 155 -46.38 -57.54 -60.34
N GLN A 156 -47.15 -56.59 -59.82
CA GLN A 156 -48.47 -56.25 -60.36
C GLN A 156 -48.35 -55.77 -61.81
N SER A 157 -47.39 -54.87 -62.11
CA SER A 157 -47.17 -54.37 -63.46
C SER A 157 -46.77 -55.50 -64.42
N GLN A 158 -45.98 -56.46 -63.96
CA GLN A 158 -45.63 -57.66 -64.74
C GLN A 158 -46.86 -58.54 -65.02
N ALA A 159 -47.75 -58.73 -64.04
CA ALA A 159 -48.97 -59.53 -64.21
C ALA A 159 -49.98 -58.91 -65.18
N PHE A 160 -50.07 -57.57 -65.24
CA PHE A 160 -50.93 -56.87 -66.21
C PHE A 160 -50.29 -56.70 -67.59
N GLY A 161 -48.95 -56.75 -67.69
CA GLY A 161 -48.21 -56.67 -68.96
C GLY A 161 -48.27 -57.94 -69.82
N THR A 162 -48.92 -59.01 -69.36
CA THR A 162 -49.07 -60.27 -70.10
C THR A 162 -50.45 -60.47 -70.73
N GLU A 163 -51.22 -59.42 -70.96
CA GLU A 163 -52.32 -59.49 -71.94
C GLU A 163 -51.70 -59.81 -73.31
N PRO A 164 -52.03 -60.95 -73.95
CA PRO A 164 -51.48 -61.27 -75.25
C PRO A 164 -51.89 -60.18 -76.23
N THR A 165 -50.91 -59.51 -76.82
CA THR A 165 -51.06 -58.73 -78.04
C THR A 165 -51.61 -59.65 -79.13
N GLY A 166 -52.93 -59.70 -79.18
CA GLY A 166 -53.73 -60.40 -80.15
C GLY A 166 -54.97 -59.55 -80.39
N ARG A 167 -54.78 -58.40 -81.03
CA ARG A 167 -55.73 -57.80 -81.97
C ARG A 167 -55.12 -56.56 -82.62
N ASP A 168 -54.79 -56.75 -83.89
CA ASP A 168 -54.71 -55.71 -84.90
C ASP A 168 -55.95 -54.81 -84.81
N LEU A 169 -55.75 -53.50 -84.60
CA LEU A 169 -56.67 -52.49 -85.10
C LEU A 169 -55.87 -51.24 -85.51
N GLU A 170 -55.91 -51.02 -86.82
CA GLU A 170 -55.57 -49.80 -87.52
C GLU A 170 -56.26 -48.56 -86.95
N GLY A 171 -55.57 -47.41 -87.07
CA GLY A 171 -56.16 -46.16 -87.54
C GLY A 171 -57.10 -45.41 -86.58
N LEU A 172 -56.63 -44.30 -86.00
CA LEU A 172 -56.68 -42.97 -86.63
C LEU A 172 -56.38 -41.85 -85.60
N PRO A 173 -55.88 -40.68 -86.05
CA PRO A 173 -55.50 -39.52 -85.22
C PRO A 173 -56.65 -38.51 -85.10
N VAL A 174 -56.55 -37.56 -84.14
CA VAL A 174 -57.17 -36.20 -84.10
C VAL A 174 -56.79 -35.59 -82.73
N GLN A 175 -56.00 -34.50 -82.67
CA GLN A 175 -56.43 -33.07 -82.62
C GLN A 175 -57.39 -32.77 -81.44
N GLU A 176 -57.38 -31.67 -80.69
CA GLU A 176 -56.62 -30.43 -80.57
C GLU A 176 -57.27 -29.68 -79.36
N GLN A 177 -56.62 -28.63 -78.85
CA GLN A 177 -57.20 -27.45 -78.18
C GLN A 177 -57.48 -27.43 -76.65
N GLY A 178 -57.01 -26.32 -76.05
CA GLY A 178 -57.61 -25.66 -74.88
C GLY A 178 -56.65 -25.47 -73.69
N ASN A 179 -55.61 -24.62 -73.76
CA ASN A 179 -55.57 -23.18 -73.43
C ASN A 179 -56.00 -22.76 -71.99
N VAL A 180 -55.00 -22.24 -71.25
CA VAL A 180 -54.92 -21.02 -70.40
C VAL A 180 -55.65 -20.94 -69.03
N SER A 181 -54.83 -20.75 -67.98
CA SER A 181 -54.91 -19.70 -66.92
C SER A 181 -53.66 -19.89 -66.04
N GLU A 182 -52.58 -19.08 -66.10
CA GLU A 182 -52.44 -17.65 -65.75
C GLU A 182 -52.99 -17.29 -64.37
N VAL A 183 -52.10 -17.27 -63.35
CA VAL A 183 -52.10 -16.31 -62.23
C VAL A 183 -50.65 -16.10 -61.76
N GLU A 184 -50.31 -14.83 -61.64
CA GLU A 184 -49.05 -14.19 -61.25
C GLU A 184 -48.53 -14.53 -59.84
N GLY A 185 -47.24 -14.26 -59.62
CA GLY A 185 -46.65 -14.08 -58.28
C GLY A 185 -45.12 -14.05 -58.23
N THR A 186 -44.51 -13.04 -58.85
CA THR A 186 -43.38 -12.20 -58.36
C THR A 186 -42.19 -12.81 -57.60
N GLU A 187 -41.00 -12.52 -58.17
CA GLU A 187 -39.78 -12.01 -57.50
C GLU A 187 -38.77 -13.00 -56.88
N ASP A 188 -37.75 -13.27 -57.71
CA ASP A 188 -36.34 -12.89 -57.52
C ASP A 188 -35.45 -13.45 -56.39
N THR A 189 -34.22 -13.68 -56.85
CA THR A 189 -32.93 -13.66 -56.15
C THR A 189 -32.45 -14.94 -55.45
N SER A 190 -31.78 -15.76 -56.26
CA SER A 190 -30.68 -16.63 -55.88
C SER A 190 -29.49 -15.84 -55.31
N GLY A 191 -28.99 -16.25 -54.14
CA GLY A 191 -27.67 -15.91 -53.61
C GLY A 191 -27.21 -16.94 -52.58
N PRO A 192 -25.97 -17.47 -52.63
CA PRO A 192 -25.49 -18.44 -51.66
C PRO A 192 -25.04 -17.73 -50.38
N THR A 193 -25.68 -18.04 -49.26
CA THR A 193 -25.30 -17.51 -47.93
C THR A 193 -24.25 -18.41 -47.29
N THR A 194 -23.01 -17.92 -47.33
CA THR A 194 -21.88 -18.31 -46.49
C THR A 194 -22.23 -18.18 -45.01
N ALA A 195 -22.00 -19.25 -44.23
CA ALA A 195 -22.17 -19.24 -42.77
C ALA A 195 -21.03 -18.45 -42.08
N PRO A 196 -21.32 -17.72 -40.98
CA PRO A 196 -20.38 -16.78 -40.37
C PRO A 196 -19.32 -17.48 -39.51
N ALA A 197 -18.07 -17.09 -39.75
CA ALA A 197 -16.99 -17.25 -38.80
C ALA A 197 -17.30 -16.46 -37.52
N VAL A 198 -17.12 -17.14 -36.39
CA VAL A 198 -17.20 -16.59 -35.04
C VAL A 198 -16.08 -15.56 -34.86
N PRO A 199 -16.36 -14.29 -34.52
CA PRO A 199 -15.32 -13.39 -34.05
C PRO A 199 -14.98 -13.71 -32.59
N ASN A 200 -13.70 -14.00 -32.37
CA ASN A 200 -13.02 -13.87 -31.08
C ASN A 200 -13.32 -12.48 -30.49
N SER A 201 -14.07 -12.42 -29.39
CA SER A 201 -14.04 -11.25 -28.51
C SER A 201 -12.75 -11.29 -27.71
N ALA A 202 -11.76 -10.57 -28.22
CA ALA A 202 -10.59 -10.15 -27.50
C ALA A 202 -10.98 -9.40 -26.22
N SER A 203 -10.24 -9.73 -25.17
CA SER A 203 -10.18 -9.03 -23.90
C SER A 203 -9.99 -7.52 -24.13
N ALA A 204 -10.96 -6.70 -23.69
CA ALA A 204 -10.74 -5.28 -23.47
C ALA A 204 -10.41 -5.08 -21.98
N PRO A 205 -9.28 -4.45 -21.62
CA PRO A 205 -8.98 -4.11 -20.25
C PRO A 205 -9.94 -3.01 -19.78
N VAL A 206 -10.60 -3.24 -18.65
CA VAL A 206 -11.31 -2.21 -17.89
C VAL A 206 -10.27 -1.26 -17.31
N ASN A 207 -9.95 -0.19 -18.03
CA ASN A 207 -9.26 0.96 -17.46
C ASN A 207 -10.27 1.73 -16.62
N LEU A 208 -10.27 1.46 -15.31
CA LEU A 208 -10.94 2.27 -14.31
C LEU A 208 -10.11 3.54 -14.12
N THR A 209 -10.33 4.54 -14.97
CA THR A 209 -9.80 5.89 -14.78
C THR A 209 -10.51 6.51 -13.58
N VAL A 210 -9.83 6.52 -12.44
CA VAL A 210 -10.19 7.35 -11.28
C VAL A 210 -10.11 8.81 -11.73
N ARG A 211 -11.28 9.43 -11.88
CA ARG A 211 -11.42 10.86 -12.12
C ARG A 211 -11.29 11.55 -10.76
N GLU A 212 -10.14 12.17 -10.51
CA GLU A 212 -9.96 13.12 -9.41
C GLU A 212 -10.83 14.35 -9.69
N GLU A 213 -11.98 14.43 -9.02
CA GLU A 213 -12.74 15.67 -8.93
C GLU A 213 -12.16 16.49 -7.78
N SER A 214 -11.18 17.33 -8.14
CA SER A 214 -10.80 18.52 -7.41
C SER A 214 -12.04 19.37 -7.13
N SER A 215 -12.45 19.40 -5.86
CA SER A 215 -13.47 20.31 -5.35
C SER A 215 -12.79 21.36 -4.49
N ALA A 216 -12.50 22.51 -5.09
CA ALA A 216 -12.34 23.77 -4.39
C ALA A 216 -13.41 24.74 -4.93
N PRO A 217 -14.33 25.22 -4.09
CA PRO A 217 -15.12 26.40 -4.42
C PRO A 217 -14.46 27.63 -3.79
N THR A 218 -13.87 28.45 -4.66
CA THR A 218 -13.54 29.85 -4.43
C THR A 218 -14.80 30.69 -4.65
N LEU A 219 -15.21 31.50 -3.65
CA LEU A 219 -16.10 32.69 -3.71
C LEU A 219 -16.54 32.95 -2.25
N GLY A 220 -16.33 34.09 -1.60
CA GLY A 220 -16.13 35.45 -2.06
C GLY A 220 -17.06 36.33 -1.21
N VAL A 221 -16.52 37.07 -0.25
CA VAL A 221 -17.22 38.18 0.41
C VAL A 221 -16.21 39.31 0.61
N SER A 222 -16.43 40.36 -0.17
CA SER A 222 -15.88 41.70 0.00
C SER A 222 -16.42 42.31 1.30
N ASP A 223 -15.63 43.14 1.99
CA ASP A 223 -16.10 44.42 2.52
C ASP A 223 -14.94 45.31 2.99
N GLU A 224 -14.88 46.45 2.30
CA GLU A 224 -14.54 47.82 2.73
C GLU A 224 -13.26 48.17 3.51
N ASP A 225 -12.47 48.98 2.80
CA ASP A 225 -11.51 50.03 3.20
C ASP A 225 -11.96 50.84 4.44
N PRO A 226 -11.03 51.33 5.28
CA PRO A 226 -10.64 52.74 5.09
C PRO A 226 -9.17 53.07 5.39
N THR A 227 -8.59 53.82 4.44
CA THR A 227 -7.88 55.11 4.65
C THR A 227 -6.40 55.11 5.09
N LEU A 228 -5.60 55.58 4.13
CA LEU A 228 -4.24 56.19 4.11
C LEU A 228 -3.86 57.11 5.31
N PRO A 229 -2.57 57.41 5.60
CA PRO A 229 -1.60 58.14 4.72
C PRO A 229 -0.20 57.49 4.63
N LEU A 230 0.44 57.43 3.47
CA LEU A 230 1.20 58.49 2.76
C LEU A 230 2.46 58.98 3.51
N GLY A 231 3.62 58.66 2.93
CA GLY A 231 4.95 59.22 3.21
C GLY A 231 5.98 58.08 3.26
N GLU A 232 7.18 58.15 2.69
CA GLU A 232 7.92 59.16 1.94
C GLU A 232 9.10 58.41 1.29
N ASP A 233 9.75 59.07 0.34
CA ASP A 233 10.80 58.60 -0.55
C ASP A 233 12.06 58.03 0.12
N GLY A 234 12.82 57.19 -0.60
CA GLY A 234 14.24 57.03 -0.31
C GLY A 234 14.93 55.79 -0.90
N ALA A 235 15.76 56.02 -1.93
CA ALA A 235 17.03 55.36 -2.26
C ALA A 235 17.17 53.85 -1.93
N GLY A 236 17.27 52.94 -2.89
CA GLY A 236 18.40 52.89 -3.83
C GLY A 236 19.64 52.33 -3.14
N LEU A 237 19.77 51.00 -3.05
CA LEU A 237 21.03 50.30 -2.81
C LEU A 237 20.99 48.88 -3.42
N ASP A 238 22.06 48.56 -4.13
CA ASP A 238 22.45 47.24 -4.67
C ASP A 238 22.40 46.10 -3.65
N PRO A 239 22.17 44.86 -4.12
CA PRO A 239 22.69 43.67 -3.46
C PRO A 239 23.76 43.01 -4.33
N GLU A 240 25.00 43.49 -4.22
CA GLU A 240 26.18 42.65 -4.37
C GLU A 240 26.42 41.90 -3.05
N ASP A 241 26.96 40.70 -3.17
CA ASP A 241 27.61 39.91 -2.11
C ASP A 241 26.72 38.94 -1.28
N LEU A 242 26.37 37.82 -1.91
CA LEU A 242 26.20 36.54 -1.20
C LEU A 242 27.21 35.51 -1.71
N VAL A 243 28.33 35.53 -0.99
CA VAL A 243 29.27 34.45 -0.73
C VAL A 243 28.58 33.08 -0.63
N GLU A 244 28.81 32.21 -1.63
CA GLU A 244 28.64 30.76 -1.51
C GLU A 244 30.03 30.11 -1.34
N PRO A 245 30.30 29.43 -0.22
CA PRO A 245 31.45 28.54 -0.11
C PRO A 245 31.06 27.06 -0.33
N SER A 246 31.62 26.52 -1.41
CA SER A 246 32.40 25.27 -1.44
C SER A 246 31.74 23.88 -1.31
N VAL A 247 32.43 22.95 -2.00
CA VAL A 247 32.58 21.48 -1.85
C VAL A 247 31.45 20.61 -2.45
N SER A 248 31.68 19.56 -3.25
CA SER A 248 32.88 18.76 -3.52
C SER A 248 32.72 17.92 -4.80
N SER A 249 33.85 17.78 -5.49
CA SER A 249 34.24 16.86 -6.56
C SER A 249 33.76 15.41 -6.44
N ALA A 250 33.36 14.85 -7.59
CA ALA A 250 33.40 13.41 -7.86
C ALA A 250 33.91 13.22 -9.29
N GLU A 251 35.23 13.06 -9.43
CA GLU A 251 35.85 12.46 -10.61
C GLU A 251 36.39 11.11 -10.13
N GLU A 252 35.89 10.02 -10.69
CA GLU A 252 36.66 8.79 -10.77
C GLU A 252 36.83 8.43 -12.25
N ASP A 253 38.09 8.58 -12.62
CA ASP A 253 38.80 8.25 -13.84
C ASP A 253 39.43 6.85 -13.70
N GLY A 254 39.63 6.17 -14.83
CA GLY A 254 40.41 4.93 -14.97
C GLY A 254 39.62 3.63 -14.70
N GLY A 255 39.35 2.72 -15.63
CA GLY A 255 40.06 2.37 -16.84
C GLY A 255 41.14 1.32 -16.54
N ASP A 256 40.85 0.02 -16.68
CA ASP A 256 41.85 -0.90 -17.27
C ASP A 256 41.26 -2.20 -17.84
N LYS A 257 41.85 -2.62 -18.96
CA LYS A 257 41.54 -3.80 -19.77
C LYS A 257 42.72 -4.77 -19.70
N SER A 258 42.47 -6.06 -19.47
CA SER A 258 43.37 -7.19 -19.79
C SER A 258 42.51 -8.47 -19.66
N ASN A 259 41.93 -9.02 -20.71
CA ASN A 259 42.44 -9.93 -21.74
C ASN A 259 43.07 -11.26 -21.25
N GLU A 260 42.54 -12.34 -21.85
CA GLU A 260 43.14 -13.67 -22.13
C GLU A 260 43.75 -14.51 -20.98
N GLN A 261 43.17 -15.70 -20.73
CA GLN A 261 43.63 -16.96 -21.35
C GLN A 261 43.21 -18.18 -20.49
N ALA A 262 42.37 -19.05 -21.06
CA ALA A 262 42.25 -20.47 -20.66
C ALA A 262 43.45 -21.24 -21.29
N PRO A 263 43.86 -22.44 -20.79
CA PRO A 263 43.04 -23.65 -20.91
C PRO A 263 43.22 -24.72 -19.81
N ALA A 264 42.27 -25.67 -19.81
CA ALA A 264 42.35 -27.10 -19.45
C ALA A 264 43.17 -27.52 -18.21
N SER A 265 42.62 -28.28 -17.25
CA SER A 265 42.46 -29.73 -17.40
C SER A 265 41.63 -30.32 -16.24
N LYS A 266 40.66 -31.18 -16.57
CA LYS A 266 40.16 -32.30 -15.73
C LYS A 266 41.19 -33.45 -15.80
N PRO A 267 41.34 -34.36 -14.80
CA PRO A 267 40.32 -35.39 -14.56
C PRO A 267 40.16 -35.95 -13.13
N GLN A 268 38.96 -36.54 -12.92
CA GLN A 268 38.61 -37.80 -12.23
C GLN A 268 39.38 -38.32 -11.00
N GLY A 269 38.59 -38.76 -10.01
CA GLY A 269 38.92 -39.76 -8.98
C GLY A 269 38.26 -39.39 -7.65
N ALA A 270 37.23 -40.10 -7.15
CA ALA A 270 37.35 -41.32 -6.33
C ALA A 270 37.93 -40.94 -4.93
N GLU A 271 37.35 -41.23 -3.77
CA GLU A 271 36.37 -42.22 -3.32
C GLU A 271 35.66 -41.70 -2.06
N GLU A 272 34.61 -42.40 -1.69
CA GLU A 272 33.83 -42.29 -0.47
C GLU A 272 34.70 -42.51 0.76
N ASP A 273 34.64 -41.62 1.75
CA ASP A 273 35.23 -41.85 3.08
C ASP A 273 34.13 -42.01 4.12
N LEU A 274 33.96 -43.26 4.52
CA LEU A 274 33.15 -43.72 5.63
C LEU A 274 33.93 -43.49 6.93
N GLY A 275 33.57 -42.44 7.67
CA GLY A 275 34.07 -42.17 9.00
C GLY A 275 33.01 -42.41 10.07
N GLU A 276 32.93 -43.66 10.54
CA GLU A 276 32.22 -44.08 11.75
C GLU A 276 32.83 -43.45 13.02
N SER A 277 31.99 -42.94 13.92
CA SER A 277 32.19 -42.79 15.39
C SER A 277 31.15 -41.76 15.89
N SER A 278 30.44 -41.88 17.00
CA SER A 278 30.62 -42.67 18.21
C SER A 278 29.24 -42.79 18.88
N ALA A 279 28.82 -44.00 19.22
CA ALA A 279 27.66 -44.27 20.07
C ALA A 279 28.16 -44.94 21.35
N GLN A 280 28.23 -44.15 22.41
CA GLN A 280 28.46 -44.54 23.81
C GLN A 280 27.90 -43.34 24.60
N GLU A 281 27.02 -43.45 25.59
CA GLU A 281 26.99 -44.40 26.69
C GLU A 281 25.61 -44.29 27.37
N GLN A 282 25.09 -45.42 27.83
CA GLN A 282 23.94 -45.48 28.72
C GLN A 282 24.34 -44.99 30.12
N GLY A 283 23.47 -44.20 30.75
CA GLY A 283 23.60 -43.83 32.16
C GLY A 283 22.24 -43.47 32.73
N ASN A 284 21.53 -44.47 33.26
CA ASN A 284 20.34 -44.33 34.10
C ASN A 284 20.69 -43.64 35.42
N VAL A 285 19.90 -42.68 35.89
CA VAL A 285 19.60 -42.47 37.32
C VAL A 285 18.20 -41.86 37.47
N ASP A 286 17.43 -42.47 38.38
CA ASP A 286 16.14 -42.09 38.95
C ASP A 286 16.02 -40.62 39.38
N GLU A 287 14.86 -39.97 39.16
CA GLU A 287 14.31 -39.03 40.15
C GLU A 287 12.79 -38.77 39.98
N VAL A 288 12.02 -39.36 40.91
CA VAL A 288 10.96 -38.76 41.74
C VAL A 288 9.70 -38.15 41.09
N GLU A 289 8.61 -38.91 41.25
CA GLU A 289 7.26 -38.54 41.70
C GLU A 289 6.90 -37.04 41.88
N ASN A 290 5.97 -36.52 41.06
CA ASN A 290 4.63 -36.01 41.47
C ASN A 290 3.93 -35.28 40.30
N PRO A 291 2.63 -35.51 40.07
CA PRO A 291 1.76 -34.35 39.93
C PRO A 291 0.58 -34.40 40.90
N THR A 292 0.44 -33.29 41.62
CA THR A 292 -0.60 -33.03 42.60
C THR A 292 -1.96 -32.94 41.91
N ASP A 293 -2.84 -33.81 42.37
CA ASP A 293 -4.28 -33.77 42.21
C ASP A 293 -4.84 -32.45 42.78
N SER A 294 -5.77 -31.81 42.09
CA SER A 294 -6.53 -30.68 42.62
C SER A 294 -7.96 -30.78 42.13
N THR A 295 -8.72 -31.56 42.89
CA THR A 295 -10.17 -31.61 42.91
C THR A 295 -10.65 -30.84 44.14
N ALA A 296 -11.37 -29.73 43.95
CA ALA A 296 -12.34 -29.14 44.89
C ALA A 296 -13.16 -28.10 44.10
N ASP A 297 -14.45 -28.34 43.82
CA ASP A 297 -15.59 -28.02 44.70
C ASP A 297 -15.69 -26.48 44.87
N GLY A 298 -16.64 -25.77 44.28
CA GLY A 298 -18.08 -25.93 44.45
C GLY A 298 -18.59 -24.82 45.39
N THR A 299 -19.76 -24.25 45.09
CA THR A 299 -20.51 -23.25 45.91
C THR A 299 -20.01 -21.80 45.74
N GLY A 300 -20.81 -20.75 45.49
CA GLY A 300 -22.26 -20.56 45.48
C GLY A 300 -22.56 -19.11 45.94
N GLY A 301 -23.44 -18.39 45.23
CA GLY A 301 -23.95 -17.05 45.60
C GLY A 301 -22.89 -15.93 45.52
N ILE A 302 -23.18 -14.64 45.42
CA ILE A 302 -24.32 -13.84 45.88
C ILE A 302 -24.13 -12.45 45.23
N SER A 303 -25.22 -11.79 44.79
CA SER A 303 -25.43 -10.31 44.81
C SER A 303 -24.44 -9.39 44.04
N ASP A 304 -24.77 -8.25 43.45
CA ASP A 304 -25.97 -7.43 43.34
C ASP A 304 -25.72 -6.37 42.23
N PRO A 305 -26.74 -5.57 41.83
CA PRO A 305 -26.77 -4.75 40.64
C PRO A 305 -26.38 -3.27 40.85
N LEU A 306 -26.46 -2.51 39.76
CA LEU A 306 -26.56 -1.04 39.62
C LEU A 306 -25.26 -0.25 39.40
N GLY A 307 -25.28 0.50 38.30
CA GLY A 307 -24.27 1.50 37.98
C GLY A 307 -24.57 2.26 36.70
N ALA A 308 -25.81 2.76 36.53
CA ALA A 308 -26.12 3.75 35.52
C ALA A 308 -25.42 5.08 35.91
N GLN A 309 -24.44 5.52 35.12
CA GLN A 309 -23.95 6.91 35.19
C GLN A 309 -24.50 7.70 34.01
N VAL A 310 -25.53 8.46 34.33
CA VAL A 310 -25.97 9.67 33.64
C VAL A 310 -24.86 10.70 33.78
N ILE A 311 -24.12 11.00 32.71
CA ILE A 311 -23.29 12.19 32.65
C ILE A 311 -24.21 13.36 32.29
N ARG A 312 -24.48 14.19 33.29
CA ARG A 312 -25.25 15.41 33.19
C ARG A 312 -24.29 16.53 32.80
N GLU A 313 -24.58 17.19 31.69
CA GLU A 313 -23.97 18.44 31.26
C GLU A 313 -24.16 19.52 32.34
N ASN A 314 -23.08 20.14 32.79
CA ASN A 314 -23.14 21.40 33.53
C ASN A 314 -22.54 22.48 32.62
N LEU A 315 -23.45 23.28 32.08
CA LEU A 315 -23.18 24.50 31.33
C LEU A 315 -23.65 25.67 32.22
N ASP A 316 -22.75 26.24 33.00
CA ASP A 316 -22.91 27.53 33.68
C ASP A 316 -21.71 28.39 33.20
N ARG A 317 -21.84 29.49 32.46
CA ARG A 317 -22.67 30.71 32.55
C ARG A 317 -22.42 31.55 33.80
N ALA A 318 -21.57 32.57 33.64
CA ALA A 318 -21.63 33.95 34.18
C ALA A 318 -20.33 34.65 33.70
N GLU A 319 -20.30 35.68 32.83
CA GLU A 319 -20.66 37.11 33.07
C GLU A 319 -20.12 37.55 34.44
N ASP A 320 -19.06 38.36 34.54
CA ASP A 320 -18.93 39.78 34.18
C ASP A 320 -17.44 40.21 34.16
#